data_AF-A0A016V821-F1
#
_entry.id   AF-A0A016V821-F1
#
_cell.length_a   1.000
_cell.length_b   1.000
_cell.length_c   1.000
_cell.angle_alpha   90.00
_cell.angle_beta   90.00
_cell.angle_gamma   90.00
#
_symmetry.space_group_name_H-M   'P 1'
#
loop_
_entity.id
_entity.type
_entity.pdbx_description
1 polymer ?
#
loop_
_entity_poly.entity_id
_entity_poly.type
_entity_poly.pdbx_seq_one_letter_code
_entity_poly.pdbx_strand_id
1 'polypeptide(L)' 'MAKLRELCILMDFDDNGYLLQLFTKPVQDRPTLFIEIIQRRNFNGFGAGNFKALFDAVEREQKLRGTLYVEN' A
#
# COMPACT_ATOMS: atom_id res chain seq x y z
N MET A 1 -5.25 17.10 -1.16
CA MET A 1 -4.91 16.31 0.05
C MET A 1 -6.11 15.76 0.81
N ALA A 2 -7.17 16.54 1.09
CA ALA A 2 -8.35 16.05 1.82
C ALA A 2 -8.99 14.80 1.16
N LYS A 3 -9.20 14.84 -0.17
CA LYS A 3 -9.79 13.73 -0.91
C LYS A 3 -8.93 12.47 -0.94
N LEU A 4 -7.60 12.62 -1.02
CA LEU A 4 -6.69 11.47 -1.02
C LEU A 4 -6.72 10.74 0.33
N ARG A 5 -6.74 11.50 1.43
CA ARG A 5 -6.89 10.92 2.78
C ARG A 5 -8.22 10.21 2.96
N GLU A 6 -9.32 10.83 2.50
CA GLU A 6 -10.66 10.23 2.55
C GLU A 6 -10.71 8.88 1.81
N LEU A 7 -10.01 8.77 0.68
CA LEU A 7 -9.96 7.56 -0.14
C LEU A 7 -8.82 6.60 0.24
N CYS A 8 -8.05 6.90 1.29
CA CYS A 8 -6.87 6.15 1.68
C CYS A 8 -5.82 5.98 0.55
N ILE A 9 -5.70 6.97 -0.33
CA ILE A 9 -4.73 6.98 -1.42
C ILE A 9 -3.38 7.47 -0.88
N LEU A 10 -2.35 6.67 -1.11
CA LEU A 10 -0.96 6.97 -0.78
C LEU A 10 -0.33 7.77 -1.92
N MET A 11 0.59 8.69 -1.57
CA MET A 11 1.27 9.55 -2.53
C MET A 11 2.77 9.55 -2.25
N ASP A 12 3.55 9.23 -3.27
CA ASP A 12 4.99 9.49 -3.33
C ASP A 12 5.29 10.46 -4.49
N PHE A 13 6.42 11.14 -4.43
CA PHE A 13 6.85 12.08 -5.46
C PHE A 13 8.38 12.10 -5.59
N ASP A 14 8.83 12.53 -6.76
CA ASP A 14 10.23 12.85 -7.04
C ASP A 14 10.31 14.22 -7.72
N ASP A 15 11.49 14.60 -8.20
CA ASP A 15 11.70 15.89 -8.86
C ASP A 15 10.92 16.04 -10.19
N ASN A 16 10.44 14.94 -10.77
CA ASN A 16 9.83 14.93 -12.11
C ASN A 16 8.32 14.69 -12.08
N GLY A 17 7.77 14.18 -10.97
CA GLY A 17 6.37 13.80 -10.91
C GLY A 17 5.92 13.17 -9.59
N TYR A 18 4.79 12.48 -9.66
CA TYR A 18 4.19 11.81 -8.50
C TYR A 18 3.57 10.45 -8.86
N LEU A 19 3.41 9.65 -7.81
CA LEU A 19 2.84 8.32 -7.82
C LEU A 19 1.70 8.24 -6.81
N LEU A 20 0.50 7.89 -7.26
CA LEU A 20 -0.64 7.60 -6.39
C LEU A 20 -0.89 6.10 -6.36
N GLN A 21 -1.06 5.52 -5.17
CA GLN A 21 -1.31 4.10 -4.98
C GLN A 21 -2.48 3.87 -4.02
N LEU A 22 -3.27 2.84 -4.29
CA LEU A 22 -4.33 2.34 -3.42
C LEU A 22 -4.32 0.81 -3.48
N PHE A 23 -4.32 0.18 -2.32
CA PHE A 23 -4.34 -1.28 -2.19
C PHE A 23 -5.69 -1.75 -1.66
N THR A 24 -6.25 -2.80 -2.25
CA THR A 24 -7.46 -3.42 -1.73
C THR A 24 -7.12 -4.33 -0.55
N LYS A 25 -8.15 -4.66 0.25
CA LYS A 25 -8.10 -5.88 1.07
C LYS A 25 -7.95 -7.12 0.18
N PRO A 26 -7.58 -8.29 0.72
CA PRO A 26 -7.62 -9.53 -0.03
C PRO A 26 -8.98 -9.75 -0.70
N VAL A 27 -8.98 -10.17 -1.97
CA VAL A 27 -10.21 -10.38 -2.76
C VAL A 27 -10.85 -11.76 -2.51
N GLN A 28 -10.23 -12.55 -1.64
CA GLN A 28 -10.68 -13.87 -1.23
C GLN A 28 -10.41 -14.05 0.27
N ASP A 29 -11.05 -15.06 0.89
CA ASP A 29 -10.93 -15.30 2.34
C ASP A 29 -9.48 -15.57 2.77
N ARG A 30 -8.73 -16.29 1.93
CA ARG A 30 -7.30 -16.53 2.13
C ARG A 30 -6.49 -15.24 1.83
N PRO A 31 -5.68 -14.73 2.78
CA PRO A 31 -4.97 -13.45 2.63
C PRO A 31 -3.75 -13.61 1.71
N THR A 32 -4.00 -13.66 0.41
CA THR A 32 -2.99 -14.05 -0.58
C THR A 32 -3.02 -13.16 -1.80
N LEU A 33 -4.20 -12.95 -2.40
CA LEU A 33 -4.37 -12.09 -3.56
C LEU A 33 -5.07 -10.79 -3.16
N PHE A 34 -4.45 -9.66 -3.51
CA PHE A 34 -5.03 -8.32 -3.45
C PHE A 34 -4.78 -7.60 -4.78
N ILE A 35 -5.43 -6.45 -4.97
CA ILE A 35 -5.30 -5.62 -6.16
C ILE A 35 -4.66 -4.28 -5.77
N GLU A 36 -3.78 -3.79 -6.64
CA GLU A 36 -3.25 -2.44 -6.58
C GLU A 36 -3.86 -1.59 -7.69
N ILE A 37 -4.30 -0.38 -7.34
CA ILE A 37 -4.64 0.67 -8.28
C ILE A 37 -3.52 1.72 -8.22
N ILE A 38 -2.90 1.99 -9.36
CA ILE A 38 -1.73 2.87 -9.48
C ILE A 38 -1.95 3.93 -10.56
N GLN A 39 -1.68 5.18 -10.21
CA GLN A 39 -1.66 6.30 -11.16
C GLN A 39 -0.27 6.94 -11.16
N ARG A 40 0.32 7.05 -12.35
CA ARG A 40 1.64 7.64 -12.56
C ARG A 40 1.49 8.98 -13.26
N ARG A 41 2.16 10.01 -12.76
CA ARG A 41 2.36 11.27 -13.47
C ARG A 41 3.85 11.55 -13.52
N ASN A 42 4.47 11.29 -14.68
CA ASN A 42 5.91 11.47 -14.90
C ASN A 42 6.80 10.77 -13.86
N PHE A 43 6.33 9.65 -13.30
CA PHE A 43 7.02 8.88 -12.27
C PHE A 43 7.15 7.42 -12.72
N ASN A 44 8.38 7.00 -13.05
CA ASN A 44 8.66 5.67 -13.61
C ASN A 44 9.15 4.65 -12.57
N GLY A 45 9.58 5.12 -11.40
CA GLY A 45 10.10 4.27 -10.32
C GLY A 45 9.01 3.66 -9.43
N PHE A 46 9.41 3.27 -8.22
CA PHE A 46 8.51 2.86 -7.15
C PHE A 46 8.61 3.83 -5.96
N GLY A 47 7.47 4.07 -5.32
CA GLY A 47 7.41 4.88 -4.11
C GLY A 47 7.82 4.08 -2.88
N ALA A 48 8.95 4.42 -2.27
CA ALA A 48 9.44 3.72 -1.07
C ALA A 48 8.53 3.94 0.14
N GLY A 49 7.92 5.13 0.26
CA GLY A 49 6.97 5.45 1.33
C GLY A 49 5.69 4.65 1.20
N ASN A 50 5.17 4.56 -0.03
CA ASN A 50 3.97 3.76 -0.34
C ASN A 50 4.21 2.26 -0.05
N PHE A 51 5.41 1.77 -0.34
CA PHE A 51 5.78 0.38 -0.05
C PHE A 51 5.83 0.10 1.45
N LYS A 52 6.44 0.99 2.25
CA LYS A 52 6.45 0.85 3.72
C LYS A 52 5.04 0.83 4.30
N ALA A 53 4.16 1.73 3.84
CA ALA A 53 2.77 1.80 4.29
C ALA A 53 1.98 0.52 3.94
N LEU A 54 2.24 -0.10 2.78
CA LEU A 54 1.68 -1.40 2.42
C LEU A 54 2.13 -2.49 3.41
N PHE A 55 3.43 -2.57 3.69
CA PHE A 55 3.98 -3.56 4.64
C PHE A 55 3.38 -3.41 6.04
N ASP A 56 3.31 -2.18 6.55
CA ASP A 56 2.74 -1.92 7.88
C ASP A 56 1.24 -2.29 7.95
N ALA A 57 0.51 -2.13 6.84
CA ALA A 57 -0.89 -2.55 6.75
C ALA A 57 -1.04 -4.08 6.73
N VAL A 58 -0.20 -4.78 5.95
CA VAL A 58 -0.17 -6.25 5.88
C VAL A 58 0.24 -6.87 7.22
N GLU A 59 1.27 -6.34 7.87
CA GLU A 59 1.73 -6.81 9.18
C GLU A 59 0.64 -6.66 10.24
N ARG A 60 -0.05 -5.51 10.25
CA ARG A 60 -1.21 -5.29 11.13
C ARG A 60 -2.31 -6.33 10.89
N GLU A 61 -2.58 -6.66 9.63
CA GLU A 61 -3.57 -7.67 9.28
C GLU A 61 -3.14 -9.09 9.70
N GLN A 62 -1.87 -9.44 9.51
CA GLN A 62 -1.30 -10.72 9.98
C GLN A 62 -1.38 -10.84 11.51
N LYS A 63 -1.10 -9.75 12.24
CA LYS A 63 -1.23 -9.70 13.70
C LYS A 63 -2.68 -9.93 14.14
N LEU A 64 -3.65 -9.31 13.47
CA LEU A 64 -5.08 -9.51 13.75
C LEU A 64 -5.55 -10.94 13.46
N ARG A 65 -4.97 -11.60 12.45
CA ARG A 65 -5.26 -13.00 12.09
C ARG A 65 -4.48 -14.03 12.94
N GLY A 66 -3.54 -13.59 13.78
CA GLY A 66 -2.69 -14.47 14.58
C GLY A 66 -1.62 -15.22 13.78
N THR A 67 -1.23 -14.71 12.60
CA THR A 67 -0.25 -15.34 11.70
C THR A 67 1.05 -14.54 11.59
N LEU A 68 1.29 -13.57 12.47
CA LEU A 68 2.54 -12.83 12.56
C LEU A 68 3.49 -13.54 13.52
N TYR A 69 4.59 -14.08 13.00
CA TYR A 69 5.62 -14.78 13.77
C TYR A 69 6.87 -13.90 13.88
N VAL A 70 7.44 -13.81 15.08
CA VAL A 70 8.74 -13.17 15.30
C VAL A 70 9.79 -14.28 15.22
N GLU A 71 10.74 -14.18 14.29
CA GLU A 71 11.91 -15.06 14.30
C GLU A 71 12.77 -14.74 15.52
N ASN A 72 13.15 -15.77 16.28
CA ASN A 72 14.08 -15.66 17.41
C ASN A 72 15.53 -15.67 16.93
#